data_AF-A5BN60-F1
#
_entry.id   AF-A5BN60-F1
#
_cell.length_a   1.000
_cell.length_b   1.000
_cell.length_c   1.000
_cell.angle_alpha   90.00
_cell.angle_beta   90.00
_cell.angle_gamma   90.00
#
_symmetry.space_group_name_H-M   'P 1'
#
loop_
_entity.id
_entity.type
_entity.pdbx_description
1 polymer ?
#
loop_
_entity_poly.entity_id
_entity_poly.type
_entity_poly.pdbx_seq_one_letter_code
_entity_poly.pdbx_strand_id
1 'polypeptide(L)'
;MGRRKIEIKKIESKVRLMVTLSKRQAGLFKKAQQLSQLSGATVVVLVFSPTEKPFTSSSGGNFDETIASFYGGQVPESTSQPLWWETDLSSQPTGKPFTSSSGGNFDETIASFHGGQVLESTSQPL
;
A
#
# COMPACT_ATOMS: atom_id res chain seq x y z
N MET A 1 -7.45 -29.35 17.21
CA MET A 1 -6.82 -29.49 15.88
C MET A 1 -6.24 -28.15 15.44
N GLY A 2 -5.00 -28.11 14.96
CA GLY A 2 -4.29 -26.87 14.55
C GLY A 2 -4.58 -26.41 13.11
N ARG A 3 -3.90 -25.33 12.69
CA ARG A 3 -3.99 -24.76 11.33
C ARG A 3 -3.30 -25.69 10.33
N ARG A 4 -3.99 -26.10 9.27
CA ARG A 4 -3.43 -26.91 8.17
C ARG A 4 -3.20 -26.03 6.93
N LYS A 5 -2.16 -26.33 6.15
CA LYS A 5 -1.94 -25.72 4.82
C LYS A 5 -3.07 -26.17 3.89
N ILE A 6 -3.59 -25.23 3.09
CA ILE A 6 -4.58 -25.50 2.05
C ILE A 6 -4.12 -24.84 0.74
N GLU A 7 -4.55 -25.38 -0.38
CA GLU A 7 -4.30 -24.81 -1.71
C GLU A 7 -5.09 -23.51 -1.92
N ILE A 8 -4.54 -22.58 -2.71
CA ILE A 8 -5.21 -21.33 -3.11
C ILE A 8 -6.10 -21.64 -4.32
N LYS A 9 -7.22 -22.32 -4.05
CA LYS A 9 -8.28 -22.61 -5.01
C LYS A 9 -9.65 -22.40 -4.38
N LYS A 10 -10.71 -22.39 -5.20
CA LYS A 10 -12.08 -22.28 -4.70
C LYS A 10 -12.39 -23.44 -3.74
N ILE A 11 -12.96 -23.13 -2.57
CA ILE A 11 -13.39 -24.15 -1.60
C ILE A 11 -14.77 -24.65 -2.05
N GLU A 12 -14.84 -25.94 -2.40
CA GLU A 12 -16.07 -26.56 -2.92
C GLU A 12 -17.15 -26.73 -1.84
N SER A 13 -16.75 -27.09 -0.62
CA SER A 13 -17.68 -27.26 0.50
C SER A 13 -18.23 -25.90 0.95
N LYS A 14 -19.54 -25.68 0.78
CA LYS A 14 -20.24 -24.45 1.17
C LYS A 14 -20.00 -24.05 2.64
N VAL A 15 -20.07 -25.00 3.56
CA VAL A 15 -19.84 -24.74 4.99
C VAL A 15 -18.40 -24.27 5.24
N ARG A 16 -17.42 -24.95 4.64
CA ARG A 16 -16.00 -24.57 4.76
C ARG A 16 -15.72 -23.22 4.09
N LEU A 17 -16.33 -22.96 2.94
CA LEU A 17 -16.25 -21.69 2.22
C LEU A 17 -16.75 -20.56 3.12
N MET A 18 -17.95 -20.67 3.69
CA MET A 18 -18.55 -19.61 4.54
C MET A 18 -17.68 -19.35 5.77
N VAL A 19 -17.27 -20.40 6.50
CA VAL A 19 -16.38 -20.25 7.67
C VAL A 19 -15.05 -19.61 7.29
N THR A 20 -14.47 -20.02 6.15
CA THR A 20 -13.19 -19.50 5.67
C THR A 20 -13.32 -18.05 5.22
N LEU A 21 -14.41 -17.70 4.54
CA LEU A 21 -14.74 -16.35 4.13
C LEU A 21 -14.83 -15.45 5.36
N SER A 22 -15.66 -15.79 6.35
CA SER A 22 -15.80 -14.97 7.56
C SER A 22 -14.48 -14.76 8.28
N LYS A 23 -13.66 -15.82 8.43
CA LYS A 23 -12.35 -15.71 9.10
C LYS A 23 -11.33 -14.90 8.28
N ARG A 24 -11.27 -15.10 6.97
CA ARG A 24 -10.32 -14.39 6.10
C ARG A 24 -10.71 -12.94 5.92
N GLN A 25 -11.99 -12.65 5.74
CA GLN A 25 -12.53 -11.30 5.64
C GLN A 25 -12.24 -10.50 6.92
N ALA A 26 -12.52 -11.06 8.09
CA ALA A 26 -12.19 -10.41 9.37
C ALA A 26 -10.69 -10.14 9.51
N GLY A 27 -9.85 -11.12 9.13
CA GLY A 27 -8.39 -10.95 9.13
C GLY A 27 -7.90 -9.88 8.14
N LEU A 28 -8.51 -9.82 6.95
CA LEU A 28 -8.20 -8.85 5.90
C LEU A 28 -8.55 -7.44 6.37
N PHE A 29 -9.75 -7.23 6.94
CA PHE A 29 -10.17 -5.94 7.48
C PHE A 29 -9.24 -5.45 8.60
N LYS A 30 -8.87 -6.35 9.52
CA LYS A 30 -7.90 -6.02 10.57
C LYS A 30 -6.55 -5.59 9.98
N LYS A 31 -6.08 -6.24 8.92
CA LYS A 31 -4.82 -5.89 8.26
C LYS A 31 -4.91 -4.58 7.49
N ALA A 32 -6.02 -4.32 6.81
CA ALA A 32 -6.27 -3.04 6.13
C ALA A 32 -6.27 -1.86 7.12
N GLN A 33 -6.93 -2.03 8.27
CA GLN A 33 -6.93 -1.01 9.33
C GLN A 33 -5.52 -0.77 9.90
N GLN A 34 -4.78 -1.85 10.20
CA GLN A 34 -3.38 -1.73 10.66
C GLN A 34 -2.51 -1.02 9.62
N LEU A 35 -2.68 -1.36 8.33
CA LEU A 35 -1.92 -0.75 7.25
C LEU A 35 -2.22 0.75 7.18
N SER A 36 -3.49 1.15 7.19
CA SER A 36 -3.89 2.56 7.17
C SER A 36 -3.32 3.34 8.35
N GLN A 37 -3.32 2.75 9.56
CA GLN A 37 -2.73 3.38 10.73
C GLN A 37 -1.22 3.57 10.63
N LEU A 38 -0.50 2.62 10.01
CA LEU A 38 0.96 2.68 9.88
C LEU A 38 1.42 3.60 8.74
N SER A 39 0.69 3.62 7.63
CA SER A 39 1.06 4.40 6.45
C SER A 39 0.39 5.77 6.37
N GLY A 40 -0.64 6.02 7.19
CA GLY A 40 -1.51 7.19 7.03
C GLY A 40 -2.33 7.18 5.74
N ALA A 41 -2.30 6.08 4.97
CA ALA A 41 -3.02 5.99 3.71
C ALA A 41 -4.51 5.67 3.92
N THR A 42 -5.36 6.21 3.07
CA THR A 42 -6.77 5.84 2.97
C THR A 42 -6.91 4.47 2.30
N VAL A 43 -7.41 3.48 3.03
CA VAL A 43 -7.55 2.09 2.55
C VAL A 43 -9.02 1.71 2.58
N VAL A 44 -9.50 1.19 1.45
CA VAL A 44 -10.87 0.69 1.29
C VAL A 44 -10.84 -0.75 0.80
N VAL A 45 -11.66 -1.61 1.41
CA VAL A 45 -11.79 -3.02 1.03
C VAL A 45 -13.26 -3.34 0.76
N LEU A 46 -13.54 -3.88 -0.42
CA LEU A 46 -14.85 -4.36 -0.85
C LEU A 46 -14.77 -5.86 -1.14
N VAL A 47 -15.65 -6.65 -0.51
CA VAL A 47 -15.71 -8.11 -0.69
C VAL A 47 -17.11 -8.52 -1.12
N PHE A 48 -17.20 -9.09 -2.33
CA PHE A 48 -18.42 -9.75 -2.78
C PHE A 48 -18.42 -11.22 -2.35
N SER A 49 -19.51 -11.63 -1.71
CA SER A 49 -19.75 -13.01 -1.35
C SER A 49 -20.81 -13.62 -2.26
N PRO A 50 -20.90 -14.96 -2.37
CA PRO A 50 -22.02 -15.62 -3.05
C PRO A 50 -23.38 -15.34 -2.41
N THR A 51 -23.43 -14.62 -1.28
CA THR A 51 -24.67 -14.24 -0.58
C THR A 51 -25.25 -12.92 -1.11
N GLU A 52 -24.73 -12.41 -2.24
CA GLU A 52 -25.11 -11.15 -2.93
C GLU A 52 -24.99 -9.86 -2.11
N LYS A 53 -24.76 -9.97 -0.80
CA LYS A 53 -24.46 -8.86 0.08
C LYS A 53 -22.97 -8.54 0.07
N PRO A 54 -22.57 -7.31 -0.31
CA PRO A 54 -21.19 -6.87 -0.20
C PRO A 54 -20.81 -6.62 1.26
N PHE A 55 -19.55 -6.85 1.57
CA PHE A 55 -18.94 -6.42 2.83
C PHE A 55 -17.91 -5.34 2.55
N THR A 56 -17.98 -4.26 3.34
CA THR A 56 -17.12 -3.09 3.16
C THR A 56 -16.34 -2.80 4.43
N SER A 57 -15.13 -2.25 4.25
CA SER A 57 -14.32 -1.67 5.31
C SER A 57 -13.62 -0.44 4.74
N SER A 58 -13.69 0.69 5.44
CA SER A 58 -12.95 1.92 5.12
C SER A 58 -12.17 2.36 6.35
N SER A 59 -10.97 2.88 6.14
CA SER A 59 -10.14 3.42 7.21
C SER A 59 -10.46 4.88 7.57
N GLY A 60 -11.17 5.61 6.71
CA GLY A 60 -11.30 7.07 6.76
C GLY A 60 -12.72 7.60 6.79
N GLY A 61 -13.64 6.93 7.50
CA GLY A 61 -15.05 7.33 7.59
C GLY A 61 -15.98 6.38 6.84
N ASN A 62 -17.03 6.92 6.21
CA ASN A 62 -17.99 6.11 5.48
C ASN A 62 -17.39 5.59 4.17
N PHE A 63 -17.72 4.34 3.81
CA PHE A 63 -17.26 3.74 2.55
C PHE A 63 -17.63 4.61 1.35
N ASP A 64 -18.88 5.08 1.28
CA ASP A 64 -19.39 5.85 0.15
C ASP A 64 -18.67 7.19 -0.01
N GLU A 65 -18.36 7.87 1.10
CA GLU A 65 -17.60 9.13 1.09
C GLU A 65 -16.15 8.92 0.64
N THR A 66 -15.54 7.82 1.08
CA THR A 66 -14.17 7.46 0.71
C THR A 66 -14.08 7.12 -0.78
N ILE A 67 -15.09 6.44 -1.31
CA ILE A 67 -15.18 6.12 -2.73
C ILE A 67 -15.55 7.37 -3.54
N ALA A 68 -16.45 8.22 -3.06
CA ALA A 68 -16.82 9.47 -3.73
C ALA A 68 -15.64 10.43 -3.83
N SER A 69 -14.82 10.56 -2.79
CA SER A 69 -13.59 11.37 -2.85
C SER A 69 -12.54 10.79 -3.78
N PHE A 70 -12.47 9.45 -3.91
CA PHE A 70 -11.62 8.80 -4.90
C PHE A 70 -12.03 9.14 -6.34
N TYR A 71 -13.34 9.16 -6.64
CA TYR A 71 -13.85 9.53 -7.97
C TYR A 71 -13.92 11.05 -8.20
N GLY A 72 -14.17 11.85 -7.17
CA GLY A 72 -14.26 13.31 -7.23
C GLY A 72 -12.92 14.02 -7.46
N GLY A 73 -11.80 13.30 -7.34
CA GLY A 73 -10.47 13.75 -7.72
C GLY A 73 -10.07 13.41 -9.16
N GLN A 74 -10.93 12.74 -9.95
CA GLN A 74 -10.69 12.45 -11.36
C GLN A 74 -11.95 12.74 -12.20
N VAL A 75 -12.01 13.95 -12.77
CA VAL A 75 -12.33 14.02 -14.19
C VAL A 75 -11.00 13.78 -14.90
N PRO A 76 -10.75 12.63 -15.55
CA PRO A 76 -9.75 12.62 -16.60
C PRO A 76 -10.28 13.59 -17.65
N GLU A 77 -9.75 14.82 -17.66
CA GLU A 77 -9.74 15.65 -18.84
C GLU A 77 -9.28 14.73 -19.97
N SER A 78 -10.13 14.59 -20.98
CA SER A 78 -9.97 13.72 -22.15
C SER A 78 -8.60 13.89 -22.79
N THR A 79 -7.59 13.26 -22.21
CA THR A 79 -6.29 13.11 -22.81
C THR A 79 -6.35 11.74 -23.45
N SER A 80 -6.54 11.75 -24.77
CA SER A 80 -6.45 10.61 -25.66
C SER A 80 -5.03 10.00 -25.60
N GLN A 81 -4.69 9.40 -24.46
CA GLN A 81 -3.47 8.63 -24.26
C GLN A 81 -3.90 7.18 -24.06
N PRO A 82 -3.35 6.24 -24.83
CA PRO A 82 -3.70 4.83 -24.70
C PRO A 82 -3.30 4.31 -23.32
N LEU A 83 -4.09 3.38 -22.78
CA LEU A 83 -3.76 2.73 -21.52
C LEU A 83 -2.47 1.91 -21.69
N TRP A 84 -1.66 1.79 -20.65
CA TRP A 84 -0.34 1.13 -20.69
C TRP A 84 -0.35 -0.34 -21.16
N TRP A 85 -1.53 -0.99 -21.15
CA TRP A 85 -1.72 -2.35 -21.68
C TRP A 85 -2.19 -2.37 -23.15
N GLU A 86 -2.57 -1.23 -23.70
CA GLU A 86 -2.95 -1.02 -25.12
C GLU A 86 -1.78 -0.54 -25.97
N THR A 87 -0.58 -0.39 -25.38
CA THR A 87 0.63 -0.06 -26.12
C THR A 87 1.09 -1.30 -26.90
N ASP A 88 1.07 -1.25 -28.22
CA ASP A 88 1.65 -2.31 -29.04
C ASP A 88 3.17 -2.34 -28.82
N LEU A 89 3.66 -3.41 -28.17
CA LEU A 89 5.08 -3.65 -27.91
C LEU A 89 5.90 -3.89 -29.20
N SER A 90 5.27 -3.92 -30.38
CA SER A 90 5.96 -4.16 -31.65
C SER A 90 6.80 -2.98 -32.14
N SER A 91 6.60 -1.76 -31.61
CA SER A 91 7.25 -0.55 -32.09
C SER A 91 8.22 0.05 -31.06
N GLN A 92 9.26 -0.70 -30.66
CA GLN A 92 10.40 -0.11 -29.95
C GLN A 92 11.48 0.32 -30.96
N PRO A 93 11.95 1.58 -30.96
CA PRO A 93 13.24 1.89 -31.56
C PRO A 93 14.33 1.20 -30.72
N THR A 94 15.08 0.30 -31.33
CA THR A 94 16.28 -0.30 -30.73
C THR A 94 17.32 0.79 -30.49
N GLY A 95 17.31 1.36 -29.29
CA GLY A 95 18.29 2.33 -28.82
C GLY A 95 18.42 2.25 -27.31
N LYS A 96 19.46 1.55 -26.85
CA LYS A 96 20.03 1.69 -25.51
C LYS A 96 21.47 2.17 -25.71
N PRO A 97 21.96 3.12 -24.90
CA PRO A 97 22.37 2.75 -23.55
C PRO A 97 22.03 3.79 -22.47
N PHE A 98 21.98 3.29 -21.24
CA PHE A 98 22.12 4.05 -20.00
C PHE A 98 23.09 5.22 -20.17
N THR A 99 22.60 6.45 -19.94
CA THR A 99 23.47 7.57 -19.63
C THR A 99 23.47 7.72 -18.11
N SER A 100 24.63 7.44 -17.53
CA SER A 100 24.98 7.72 -16.15
C SER A 100 25.01 9.23 -15.92
N SER A 101 24.29 9.72 -14.91
CA SER A 101 24.63 10.98 -14.24
C SER A 101 24.96 10.70 -12.77
N SER A 102 26.22 10.99 -12.44
CA SER A 102 26.81 11.34 -11.14
C SER A 102 26.00 10.98 -9.88
N GLY A 103 26.48 10.12 -8.98
CA GLY A 103 27.75 10.28 -8.29
C GLY A 103 27.48 10.85 -6.89
N GLY A 104 27.12 9.98 -5.95
CA GLY A 104 26.99 10.29 -4.52
C GLY A 104 27.49 9.09 -3.72
N ASN A 105 28.62 9.24 -3.06
CA ASN A 105 29.35 8.19 -2.36
C ASN A 105 28.72 7.96 -0.97
N PHE A 106 28.20 6.77 -0.70
CA PHE A 106 27.49 6.43 0.54
C PHE A 106 28.44 6.29 1.75
N ASP A 107 29.75 6.36 1.55
CA ASP A 107 30.76 6.18 2.61
C ASP A 107 31.04 7.43 3.48
N GLU A 108 30.50 8.62 3.16
CA GLU A 108 30.74 9.84 3.97
C GLU A 108 29.68 10.15 5.03
N THR A 109 28.57 9.38 5.09
CA THR A 109 27.49 9.66 6.05
C THR A 109 27.68 8.99 7.42
N ILE A 110 28.64 8.05 7.55
CA ILE A 110 28.88 7.26 8.77
C ILE A 110 29.97 7.89 9.68
N ALA A 111 30.55 9.04 9.33
CA ALA A 111 31.56 9.71 10.15
C ALA A 111 30.98 10.69 11.21
N SER A 112 29.67 10.94 11.22
CA SER A 112 29.07 11.97 12.09
C SER A 112 28.62 11.46 13.47
N PHE A 113 28.94 10.22 13.87
CA PHE A 113 28.32 9.61 15.06
C PHE A 113 29.24 9.34 16.27
N HIS A 114 30.53 9.63 16.24
CA HIS A 114 31.37 9.47 17.45
C HIS A 114 32.45 10.55 17.57
N GLY A 115 32.36 11.37 18.63
CA GLY A 115 33.43 12.24 19.08
C GLY A 115 32.96 13.33 20.04
N GLY A 116 32.94 13.03 21.35
CA GLY A 116 32.98 14.07 22.40
C GLY A 116 34.25 14.93 22.27
N GLN A 117 34.45 16.02 22.99
CA GLN A 117 34.09 16.39 24.36
C GLN A 117 34.49 17.87 24.55
N VAL A 118 33.83 18.59 25.49
CA VAL A 118 34.42 19.55 26.46
C VAL A 118 34.85 20.95 25.87
N LEU A 119 34.49 22.11 26.43
CA LEU A 119 34.83 22.66 27.76
C LEU A 119 34.02 23.95 28.08
N GLU A 120 33.67 24.13 29.36
CA GLU A 120 33.55 25.37 30.20
C GLU A 120 32.82 26.62 29.68
N SER A 121 32.25 27.52 30.49
CA SER A 121 31.84 27.71 31.89
C SER A 121 31.37 29.17 31.98
N THR A 122 30.76 29.56 33.10
CA THR A 122 30.44 30.93 33.55
C THR A 122 29.01 31.38 33.25
N SER A 123 28.22 31.92 34.18
CA SER A 123 28.11 31.86 35.64
C SER A 123 26.75 32.50 35.93
N GLN A 124 26.07 31.96 36.94
CA GLN A 124 24.91 32.46 37.70
C GLN A 124 25.01 33.91 38.21
N PRO A 125 24.10 34.41 39.08
CA PRO A 125 22.64 34.24 39.25
C PRO A 125 21.92 35.61 39.37
N LEU A 126 20.58 35.69 39.47
CA LEU A 126 19.75 35.66 40.69
C LEU A 126 18.27 35.55 40.27
#